data_AF-A0A959ZV16-F1
#
_entry.id   AF-A0A959ZV16-F1
#
_cell.length_a   1.000
_cell.length_b   1.000
_cell.length_c   1.000
_cell.angle_alpha   90.00
_cell.angle_beta   90.00
_cell.angle_gamma   90.00
#
_symmetry.space_group_name_H-M   'P 1'
#
loop_
_entity.id
_entity.type
_entity.pdbx_description
1 polymer ?
#
loop_
_entity_poly.entity_id
_entity_poly.type
_entity_poly.pdbx_seq_one_letter_code
_entity_poly.pdbx_strand_id
1 'polypeptide(L)'
;MSEAESPQEGAPRQPTEEEMAAAIVYRLGRTPVRDILLQTMATMSDGAGIRLGLGPEGDAVKDTQQAKLAIETLRALIGVAEQEIGAAATHPFREPLAQLQMLYARVVEADGGATDTDAEPVQQPDPASRLWTPGSGR
;
A
#
# COMPACT_ATOMS: atom_id res chain seq x y z
N MET A 1 -11.21 64.58 30.32
CA MET A 1 -11.66 63.26 29.84
C MET A 1 -10.44 62.58 29.29
N SER A 2 -9.93 61.58 29.99
CA SER A 2 -8.73 60.82 29.61
C SER A 2 -9.21 59.50 28.99
N GLU A 3 -9.18 59.41 27.67
CA GLU A 3 -9.28 58.13 26.97
C GLU A 3 -7.94 57.42 27.14
N ALA A 4 -7.93 56.41 28.02
CA ALA A 4 -6.85 55.45 28.11
C ALA A 4 -6.98 54.50 26.92
N GLU A 5 -6.13 54.70 25.93
CA GLU A 5 -5.89 53.74 24.84
C GLU A 5 -5.46 52.41 25.47
N SER A 6 -6.30 51.38 25.30
CA SER A 6 -6.05 50.04 25.83
C SER A 6 -4.95 49.36 25.00
N PRO A 7 -3.91 48.75 25.60
CA PRO A 7 -2.87 48.06 24.84
C PRO A 7 -3.48 46.85 24.14
N GLN A 8 -3.41 46.85 22.81
CA GLN A 8 -3.87 45.77 21.95
C GLN A 8 -3.02 44.52 22.25
N GLU A 9 -3.65 43.49 22.83
CA GLU A 9 -3.05 42.17 23.07
C GLU A 9 -2.51 41.60 21.75
N GLY A 10 -1.21 41.30 21.74
CA GLY A 10 -0.48 40.82 20.56
C GLY A 10 -1.02 39.49 20.06
N ALA A 11 -1.34 39.44 18.77
CA ALA A 11 -1.75 38.22 18.09
C ALA A 11 -0.69 37.10 18.24
N PRO A 12 -1.10 35.83 18.35
CA PRO A 12 -0.17 34.71 18.49
C PRO A 12 0.77 34.62 17.28
N ARG A 13 2.08 34.67 17.53
CA ARG A 13 3.13 34.49 16.53
C ARG A 13 3.11 33.06 16.00
N GLN A 14 3.23 32.88 14.68
CA GLN A 14 3.41 31.55 14.08
C GLN A 14 4.78 30.96 14.49
N PRO A 15 4.85 29.67 14.88
CA PRO A 15 6.09 29.03 15.26
C PRO A 15 7.13 29.05 14.12
N THR A 16 8.41 29.13 14.47
CA THR A 16 9.50 28.94 13.50
C THR A 16 9.63 27.48 13.07
N GLU A 17 10.33 27.24 11.96
CA GLU A 17 10.65 25.87 11.52
C GLU A 17 11.41 25.08 12.59
N GLU A 18 12.36 25.72 13.28
CA GLU A 18 13.12 25.10 14.37
C GLU A 18 12.23 24.76 15.57
N GLU A 19 11.31 25.67 15.94
CA GLU A 19 10.32 25.42 17.00
C GLU A 19 9.36 24.27 16.62
N MET A 20 8.97 24.17 15.34
CA MET A 20 8.14 23.07 14.83
C MET A 20 8.89 21.73 14.90
N ALA A 21 10.15 21.69 14.47
CA ALA A 21 10.98 20.49 14.53
C ALA A 21 11.20 20.03 15.98
N ALA A 22 11.52 20.96 16.89
CA ALA A 22 11.65 20.68 18.31
C ALA A 22 10.35 20.13 18.91
N ALA A 23 9.19 20.67 18.50
CA ALA A 23 7.89 20.18 18.94
C ALA A 23 7.59 18.76 18.43
N ILE A 24 7.99 18.41 17.21
CA ILE A 24 7.87 17.03 16.67
C ILE A 24 8.71 16.06 17.49
N VAL A 25 9.99 16.38 17.71
CA VAL A 25 10.91 15.54 18.49
C VAL A 25 10.40 15.37 19.93
N TYR A 26 9.95 16.46 20.56
CA TYR A 26 9.40 16.44 21.91
C TYR A 26 8.17 15.53 22.01
N ARG A 27 7.25 15.58 21.04
CA ARG A 27 6.09 14.68 20.98
C ARG A 27 6.52 13.23 20.77
N LEU A 28 7.44 12.98 19.83
CA LEU A 28 7.89 11.64 19.49
C LEU A 28 8.53 10.93 20.68
N GLY A 29 9.30 11.63 21.51
CA GLY A 29 9.90 11.08 22.73
C GLY A 29 8.90 10.77 23.85
N ARG A 30 7.64 11.20 23.74
CA ARG A 30 6.61 11.05 24.79
C ARG A 30 5.46 10.14 24.35
N THR A 31 5.28 9.93 23.05
CA THR A 31 4.31 8.99 22.53
C THR A 31 4.80 7.55 22.76
N PRO A 32 4.02 6.69 23.41
CA PRO A 32 4.37 5.28 23.54
C PRO A 32 4.59 4.63 22.17
N VAL A 33 5.68 3.88 22.01
CA VAL A 33 5.99 3.20 20.74
C VAL A 33 4.88 2.25 20.30
N ARG A 34 4.19 1.61 21.26
CA ARG A 34 3.03 0.76 20.98
C ARG A 34 1.88 1.52 20.29
N ASP A 35 1.69 2.80 20.62
CA ASP A 35 0.61 3.61 20.05
C ASP A 35 1.00 4.02 18.61
N ILE A 36 2.28 4.31 18.38
CA ILE A 36 2.84 4.55 17.03
C ILE A 36 2.70 3.30 16.17
N LEU A 37 2.98 2.12 16.73
CA LEU A 37 2.85 0.83 16.05
C LEU A 37 1.39 0.59 15.61
N LEU A 38 0.43 0.77 16.52
CA LEU A 38 -1.00 0.63 16.24
C LEU A 38 -1.47 1.63 15.17
N GLN A 39 -1.04 2.89 15.28
CA GLN A 39 -1.35 3.92 14.28
C GLN A 39 -0.77 3.57 12.92
N THR A 40 0.45 3.05 12.88
CA THR A 40 1.11 2.66 11.62
C THR A 40 0.39 1.46 10.98
N MET A 41 -0.07 0.48 11.77
CA MET A 41 -0.89 -0.62 11.26
C MET A 41 -2.19 -0.12 10.62
N ALA A 42 -2.88 0.84 11.26
CA ALA A 42 -4.05 1.47 10.67
C ALA A 42 -3.72 2.16 9.33
N THR A 43 -2.64 2.94 9.29
CA THR A 43 -2.19 3.61 8.07
C THR A 43 -1.83 2.61 6.96
N MET A 44 -1.21 1.47 7.26
CA MET A 44 -0.93 0.43 6.27
C MET A 44 -2.21 -0.23 5.76
N SER A 45 -3.19 -0.46 6.62
CA SER A 45 -4.50 -1.00 6.23
C SER A 45 -5.23 -0.07 5.27
N ASP A 46 -5.34 1.21 5.61
CA ASP A 46 -6.00 2.22 4.77
C ASP A 46 -5.24 2.42 3.45
N GLY A 47 -3.91 2.53 3.54
CA GLY A 47 -3.04 2.68 2.38
C GLY A 47 -3.13 1.51 1.40
N ALA A 48 -3.17 0.27 1.91
CA ALA A 48 -3.39 -0.91 1.07
C ALA A 48 -4.72 -0.83 0.33
N GLY A 49 -5.81 -0.47 1.02
CA GLY A 49 -7.13 -0.31 0.40
C GLY A 49 -7.13 0.75 -0.70
N ILE A 50 -6.60 1.94 -0.42
CA ILE A 50 -6.49 3.04 -1.39
C ILE A 50 -5.69 2.60 -2.62
N ARG A 51 -4.56 1.90 -2.43
CA ARG A 51 -3.73 1.40 -3.54
C ARG A 51 -4.34 0.24 -4.30
N LEU A 52 -5.36 -0.41 -3.75
CA LEU A 52 -6.23 -1.35 -4.49
C LEU A 52 -7.35 -0.64 -5.28
N GLY A 53 -7.41 0.69 -5.23
CA GLY A 53 -8.46 1.49 -5.86
C GLY A 53 -9.74 1.60 -5.02
N LEU A 54 -9.68 1.28 -3.72
CA LEU A 54 -10.81 1.49 -2.82
C LEU A 54 -10.85 2.96 -2.39
N GLY A 55 -12.00 3.60 -2.55
CA GLY A 55 -12.22 4.99 -2.13
C GLY A 55 -12.50 5.94 -3.29
N PRO A 56 -12.60 7.25 -3.01
CA PRO A 56 -13.13 8.22 -3.97
C PRO A 56 -12.23 8.45 -5.18
N GLU A 57 -10.92 8.27 -5.05
CA GLU A 57 -9.97 8.44 -6.14
C GLU A 57 -9.90 7.22 -7.08
N GLY A 58 -10.39 6.06 -6.64
CA GLY A 58 -10.49 4.84 -7.45
C GLY A 58 -9.18 4.46 -8.12
N ASP A 59 -9.26 4.15 -9.42
CA ASP A 59 -8.12 3.72 -10.23
C ASP A 59 -7.01 4.78 -10.37
N ALA A 60 -7.28 6.07 -10.11
CA ALA A 60 -6.28 7.14 -10.23
C ALA A 60 -5.09 6.97 -9.28
N VAL A 61 -5.30 6.29 -8.16
CA VAL A 61 -4.27 6.01 -7.14
C VAL A 61 -3.94 4.52 -7.03
N LYS A 62 -4.57 3.66 -7.85
CA LYS A 62 -4.35 2.21 -7.88
C LYS A 62 -2.89 1.93 -8.24
N ASP A 63 -2.24 1.16 -7.38
CA ASP A 63 -0.89 0.66 -7.55
C ASP A 63 -0.76 -0.68 -6.82
N THR A 64 -0.89 -1.76 -7.58
CA THR A 64 -0.86 -3.13 -7.06
C THR A 64 0.47 -3.45 -6.36
N GLN A 65 1.60 -2.87 -6.78
CA GLN A 65 2.89 -3.10 -6.12
C GLN A 65 2.94 -2.42 -4.75
N GLN A 66 2.45 -1.19 -4.63
CA GLN A 66 2.35 -0.48 -3.36
C GLN A 66 1.33 -1.13 -2.42
N ALA A 67 0.20 -1.61 -2.95
CA ALA A 67 -0.79 -2.36 -2.18
C ALA A 67 -0.17 -3.63 -1.57
N LYS A 68 0.59 -4.40 -2.36
CA LYS A 68 1.32 -5.58 -1.86
C LYS A 68 2.26 -5.20 -0.71
N LEU A 69 3.07 -4.15 -0.89
CA LEU A 69 4.02 -3.72 0.13
C LEU A 69 3.32 -3.35 1.44
N ALA A 70 2.20 -2.63 1.37
CA ALA A 70 1.41 -2.26 2.54
C ALA A 70 0.82 -3.49 3.25
N ILE A 71 0.27 -4.45 2.51
CA ILE A 71 -0.29 -5.71 3.04
C ILE A 71 0.78 -6.53 3.76
N GLU A 72 1.95 -6.71 3.13
CA GLU A 72 3.05 -7.49 3.70
C GLU A 72 3.63 -6.80 4.94
N THR A 73 3.73 -5.47 4.92
CA THR A 73 4.14 -4.67 6.07
C THR A 73 3.15 -4.81 7.22
N LEU A 74 1.84 -4.67 6.95
CA LEU A 74 0.79 -4.85 7.97
C LEU A 74 0.88 -6.24 8.62
N ARG A 75 1.04 -7.30 7.81
CA ARG A 75 1.20 -8.66 8.33
C ARG A 75 2.42 -8.78 9.26
N ALA A 76 3.56 -8.20 8.86
CA ALA A 76 4.77 -8.21 9.69
C ALA A 76 4.57 -7.44 11.01
N LEU A 77 3.94 -6.26 10.96
CA LEU A 77 3.66 -5.44 12.14
C LEU A 77 2.71 -6.15 13.11
N ILE A 78 1.68 -6.84 12.59
CA ILE A 78 0.78 -7.66 13.43
C ILE A 78 1.56 -8.74 14.16
N GLY A 79 2.48 -9.44 13.47
CA GLY A 79 3.31 -10.47 14.11
C GLY A 79 4.16 -9.93 15.25
N VAL A 80 4.81 -8.78 15.04
CA VAL A 80 5.59 -8.10 16.10
C VAL A 80 4.70 -7.63 17.25
N ALA A 81 3.57 -6.99 16.93
CA ALA A 81 2.63 -6.51 17.93
C ALA A 81 2.03 -7.65 18.77
N GLU A 82 1.73 -8.80 18.17
CA GLU A 82 1.24 -9.96 18.91
C GLU A 82 2.23 -10.47 19.95
N GLN A 83 3.52 -10.42 19.63
CA GLN A 83 4.61 -10.84 20.53
C GLN A 83 4.83 -9.84 21.66
N GLU A 84 4.83 -8.54 21.35
CA GLU A 84 5.25 -7.48 22.29
C GLU A 84 4.09 -6.88 23.12
N ILE A 85 2.91 -6.74 22.52
CA ILE A 85 1.74 -6.08 23.15
C ILE A 85 0.54 -7.01 23.33
N GLY A 86 0.56 -8.20 22.70
CA GLY A 86 -0.43 -9.25 22.88
C GLY A 86 -1.55 -9.25 21.84
N ALA A 87 -2.13 -10.44 21.61
CA ALA A 87 -3.12 -10.69 20.56
C ALA A 87 -4.42 -9.90 20.68
N ALA A 88 -4.79 -9.44 21.88
CA ALA A 88 -5.99 -8.62 22.08
C ALA A 88 -5.88 -7.26 21.37
N ALA A 89 -4.68 -6.66 21.34
CA ALA A 89 -4.45 -5.37 20.70
C ALA A 89 -4.41 -5.47 19.16
N THR A 90 -4.01 -6.62 18.62
CA THR A 90 -3.89 -6.84 17.17
C THR A 90 -5.14 -7.44 16.53
N HIS A 91 -6.03 -8.01 17.33
CA HIS A 91 -7.27 -8.66 16.86
C HIS A 91 -8.06 -7.81 15.84
N PRO A 92 -8.25 -6.49 16.03
CA PRO A 92 -9.00 -5.66 15.07
C PRO A 92 -8.41 -5.61 13.64
N PHE A 93 -7.12 -5.95 13.47
CA PHE A 93 -6.43 -5.86 12.18
C PHE A 93 -6.41 -7.17 11.40
N ARG A 94 -6.76 -8.31 12.02
CA ARG A 94 -6.70 -9.63 11.37
C ARG A 94 -7.71 -9.77 10.24
N GLU A 95 -8.95 -9.37 10.49
CA GLU A 95 -10.02 -9.41 9.50
C GLU A 95 -9.76 -8.44 8.33
N PRO A 96 -9.43 -7.15 8.56
CA PRO A 96 -9.00 -6.26 7.49
C PRO A 96 -7.84 -6.81 6.66
N LEU A 97 -6.81 -7.40 7.28
CA LEU A 97 -5.69 -8.00 6.55
C LEU A 97 -6.16 -9.12 5.62
N ALA A 98 -7.02 -10.03 6.11
CA ALA A 98 -7.55 -11.13 5.31
C ALA A 98 -8.37 -10.60 4.12
N GLN A 99 -9.22 -9.60 4.33
CA GLN A 99 -9.99 -8.95 3.27
C GLN A 99 -9.09 -8.31 2.22
N LEU A 100 -8.06 -7.57 2.64
CA LEU A 100 -7.08 -6.94 1.75
C LEU A 100 -6.34 -7.99 0.91
N GLN A 101 -5.93 -9.11 1.51
CA GLN A 101 -5.26 -10.20 0.79
C GLN A 101 -6.16 -10.83 -0.28
N MET A 102 -7.44 -11.06 0.03
CA MET A 102 -8.41 -11.56 -0.94
C MET A 102 -8.66 -10.58 -2.09
N LEU A 103 -8.84 -9.28 -1.77
CA LEU A 103 -9.04 -8.25 -2.78
C LEU A 103 -7.81 -8.10 -3.67
N TYR A 104 -6.62 -8.11 -3.08
CA TYR A 104 -5.36 -8.10 -3.82
C TYR A 104 -5.24 -9.27 -4.79
N ALA A 105 -5.55 -10.50 -4.34
CA ALA A 105 -5.52 -11.68 -5.22
C ALA A 105 -6.46 -11.50 -6.43
N ARG A 106 -7.68 -11.03 -6.22
CA ARG A 106 -8.65 -10.76 -7.31
C ARG A 106 -8.15 -9.70 -8.29
N VAL A 107 -7.52 -8.63 -7.78
CA VAL A 107 -6.94 -7.58 -8.63
C VAL A 107 -5.80 -8.14 -9.47
N VAL A 108 -4.90 -8.93 -8.87
CA VAL A 108 -3.79 -9.57 -9.60
C VAL A 108 -4.30 -10.57 -10.64
N GLU A 109 -5.33 -11.36 -10.34
CA GLU A 109 -5.95 -12.27 -11.29
C GLU A 109 -6.60 -11.52 -12.46
N ALA A 110 -7.29 -10.41 -12.20
CA ALA A 110 -7.88 -9.57 -13.25
C ALA A 110 -6.81 -8.90 -14.13
N ASP A 111 -5.72 -8.40 -13.53
CA ASP A 111 -4.63 -7.75 -14.25
C ASP A 111 -3.76 -8.79 -15.02
N GLY A 112 -3.61 -10.01 -14.50
CA GLY A 112 -2.83 -11.10 -15.11
C GLY A 112 -3.60 -11.98 -16.12
N GLY A 113 -4.93 -11.99 -16.07
CA GLY A 113 -5.77 -12.71 -17.05
C GLY A 113 -5.76 -12.12 -18.46
N ALA A 114 -5.22 -10.90 -18.63
CA ALA A 114 -5.11 -10.24 -19.93
C ALA A 114 -3.93 -10.73 -20.79
N THR A 115 -2.99 -11.52 -20.25
CA THR A 115 -1.78 -11.93 -20.98
C THR A 115 -1.77 -13.36 -21.51
N ASP A 116 -2.79 -14.19 -21.22
CA ASP A 116 -2.81 -15.62 -21.59
C ASP A 116 -3.76 -15.97 -22.76
N THR A 117 -4.38 -14.99 -23.43
CA THR A 117 -5.34 -15.27 -24.54
C THR A 117 -4.77 -14.98 -25.95
N ASP A 118 -3.55 -14.43 -26.09
CA ASP A 118 -2.95 -14.13 -27.40
C ASP A 118 -1.63 -14.85 -27.69
N ALA A 119 -1.40 -15.99 -27.03
CA ALA A 119 -0.44 -16.97 -27.55
C ALA A 119 -1.13 -17.74 -28.69
N GLU A 120 -1.07 -17.19 -29.91
CA GLU A 120 -1.37 -17.93 -31.14
C GLU A 120 -0.69 -19.30 -31.06
N PRO A 121 -1.40 -20.40 -31.37
CA PRO A 121 -0.76 -21.71 -31.43
C PRO A 121 0.31 -21.64 -32.51
N VAL A 122 1.59 -21.64 -32.08
CA VAL A 122 2.73 -21.75 -32.97
C VAL A 122 2.52 -23.02 -33.79
N GLN A 123 2.08 -22.84 -35.03
CA GLN A 123 1.82 -23.92 -35.96
C GLN A 123 3.17 -24.59 -36.20
N GLN A 124 3.40 -25.73 -35.54
CA GLN A 124 4.58 -26.55 -35.79
C GLN A 124 4.59 -26.90 -37.28
N PRO A 125 5.66 -26.56 -38.02
CA PRO A 125 5.72 -26.90 -39.43
C PRO A 125 5.65 -28.43 -39.58
N ASP A 126 4.77 -28.87 -40.47
CA ASP A 126 4.48 -30.26 -40.78
C ASP A 126 5.78 -31.04 -41.08
N PRO A 127 6.10 -32.12 -40.35
CA PRO A 127 7.28 -32.95 -40.59
C PRO A 127 7.31 -33.59 -41.99
N ALA A 128 6.18 -33.63 -42.71
CA ALA A 128 6.12 -34.11 -44.10
C ALA A 128 6.84 -33.18 -45.10
N SER A 129 7.08 -31.92 -44.74
CA SER A 129 7.73 -30.94 -45.64
C SER A 129 9.26 -31.09 -45.72
N ARG A 130 9.87 -32.01 -44.95
CA ARG A 130 11.32 -32.27 -44.95
C ARG A 130 11.75 -33.50 -45.76
N LEU A 131 10.82 -34.20 -46.41
CA LEU A 131 11.17 -35.32 -47.29
C LEU A 131 11.53 -34.82 -48.69
N TRP A 132 12.71 -34.23 -48.80
CA TRP A 132 13.41 -34.09 -50.08
C TRP A 132 13.81 -35.49 -50.60
N THR A 133 13.34 -35.87 -51.79
CA THR A 133 13.84 -37.05 -52.52
C THR A 133 14.50 -36.61 -53.83
N PRO A 134 15.79 -36.88 -54.05
CA PRO A 134 16.42 -36.61 -55.33
C PRO A 134 16.16 -37.78 -56.31
N GLY A 135 15.80 -37.44 -57.55
CA GLY A 135 16.07 -38.25 -58.74
C GLY A 135 14.91 -39.08 -59.29
N SER A 136 14.33 -38.61 -60.41
CA SER A 136 13.89 -39.50 -61.50
C SER A 136 13.51 -38.71 -62.76
N GLY A 137 14.25 -38.94 -63.84
CA GLY A 137 13.90 -38.51 -65.20
C GLY A 137 15.15 -38.16 -66.01
N ARG A 138 15.90 -39.15 -66.49
CA ARG A 138 15.80 -39.87 -67.79
C ARG A 138 16.73 -39.26 -68.83
#